data_AF-A0A0R3SRF6-F1
#
_entry.id   AF-A0A0R3SRF6-F1
#
_cell.length_a   1.000
_cell.length_b   1.000
_cell.length_c   1.000
_cell.angle_alpha   90.00
_cell.angle_beta   90.00
_cell.angle_gamma   90.00
#
_symmetry.space_group_name_H-M   'P 1'
#
loop_
_entity.id
_entity.type
_entity.pdbx_description
1 polymer ?
#
loop_
_entity_poly.entity_id
_entity_poly.type
_entity_poly.pdbx_seq_one_letter_code
_entity_poly.pdbx_strand_id
1 'polypeptide(L)'
;MAGNDLADAYYSIPRLTRYWLTATIVLSLIGRFGLIDPLNLILSWDKFFYNFEISAFLLNIYLLFEPMVLSVVYVWCQLNKDVFVTFWFGTRFRAVYFPWVLVVFNLILRGGFQCIDFATDFSATMELTGIFVGHVYYFFAHQYPLEYGGAQFLKTPGFL
;
A
#
# COMPACT_ATOMS: atom_id res chain seq x y z
N MET A 1 48.31 -3.52 19.42
CA MET A 1 47.90 -2.82 18.19
C MET A 1 46.49 -2.31 18.44
N ALA A 2 46.33 -1.00 18.64
CA ALA A 2 45.00 -0.40 18.78
C ALA A 2 44.33 -0.44 17.40
N GLY A 3 43.68 -1.55 17.09
CA GLY A 3 42.76 -1.63 15.95
C GLY A 3 41.64 -0.63 16.19
N ASN A 4 41.25 0.08 15.15
CA ASN A 4 40.36 1.21 15.26
C ASN A 4 38.95 0.73 15.70
N ASP A 5 38.58 0.91 16.98
CA ASP A 5 37.26 0.49 17.53
C ASP A 5 36.07 0.95 16.67
N LEU A 6 36.19 2.11 16.03
CA LEU A 6 35.18 2.66 15.13
C LEU A 6 35.02 1.85 13.83
N ALA A 7 36.13 1.32 13.31
CA ALA A 7 36.08 0.45 12.13
C ALA A 7 35.42 -0.88 12.51
N ASP A 8 35.79 -1.45 13.65
CA ASP A 8 35.20 -2.70 14.13
C ASP A 8 33.69 -2.56 14.40
N ALA A 9 33.27 -1.42 14.99
CA ALA A 9 31.87 -1.07 15.19
C ALA A 9 31.10 -0.82 13.87
N TYR A 10 31.76 -0.32 12.82
CA TYR A 10 31.13 -0.13 11.51
C TYR A 10 31.03 -1.44 10.72
N TYR A 11 32.01 -2.33 10.87
CA TYR A 11 32.02 -3.66 10.25
C TYR A 11 31.10 -4.67 10.94
N SER A 12 30.68 -4.44 12.20
CA SER A 12 29.71 -5.29 12.92
C SER A 12 28.26 -5.10 12.45
N ILE A 13 27.95 -4.00 11.75
CA ILE A 13 26.61 -3.68 11.26
C ILE A 13 26.31 -4.46 9.96
N PRO A 14 25.09 -4.98 9.75
CA PRO A 14 24.70 -5.69 8.52
C PRO A 14 24.89 -4.84 7.25
N ARG A 15 25.11 -5.51 6.11
CA ARG A 15 25.57 -4.89 4.85
C ARG A 15 24.65 -3.75 4.38
N LEU A 16 23.34 -3.93 4.44
CA LEU A 16 22.36 -2.94 3.96
C LEU A 16 22.42 -1.64 4.76
N THR A 17 22.38 -1.75 6.10
CA THR A 17 22.42 -0.61 7.03
C THR A 17 23.74 0.13 6.97
N ARG A 18 24.84 -0.58 6.67
CA ARG A 18 26.15 0.02 6.47
C ARG A 18 26.17 0.96 5.27
N TYR A 19 25.74 0.46 4.10
CA TYR A 19 25.66 1.28 2.89
C TYR A 19 24.73 2.48 3.07
N TRP A 20 23.58 2.26 3.71
CA TRP A 20 22.63 3.32 4.03
C TRP A 20 23.25 4.43 4.89
N LEU A 21 23.94 4.06 5.97
CA LEU A 21 24.55 5.01 6.89
C LEU A 21 25.69 5.80 6.23
N THR A 22 26.51 5.17 5.39
CA THR A 22 27.50 5.94 4.62
C THR A 22 26.85 6.85 3.59
N ALA A 23 25.77 6.42 2.95
CA ALA A 23 25.08 7.21 1.96
C ALA A 23 24.50 8.49 2.58
N THR A 24 23.89 8.43 3.76
CA THR A 24 23.33 9.61 4.43
C THR A 24 24.40 10.60 4.88
N ILE A 25 25.54 10.11 5.39
CA ILE A 25 26.67 10.97 5.78
C ILE A 25 27.29 11.64 4.56
N VAL A 26 27.58 10.87 3.51
CA VAL A 26 28.17 11.39 2.26
C VAL A 26 27.22 12.39 1.59
N LEU A 27 25.93 12.07 1.50
CA LEU A 27 24.92 12.96 0.93
C LEU A 27 24.81 14.27 1.72
N SER A 28 24.84 14.20 3.05
CA SER A 28 24.81 15.40 3.91
C SER A 28 26.05 16.27 3.72
N LEU A 29 27.22 15.67 3.55
CA LEU A 29 28.46 16.39 3.27
C LEU A 29 28.43 17.04 1.88
N ILE A 30 27.95 16.33 0.84
CA ILE A 30 27.80 16.87 -0.51
C ILE A 30 26.88 18.10 -0.50
N GLY A 31 25.74 18.02 0.20
CA GLY A 31 24.84 19.16 0.38
C GLY A 31 25.48 20.33 1.13
N ARG A 32 26.30 20.05 2.16
CA ARG A 32 26.97 21.08 2.96
C ARG A 32 28.10 21.80 2.22
N PHE A 33 28.77 21.14 1.28
CA PHE A 33 29.81 21.76 0.44
C PHE A 33 29.24 22.55 -0.75
N GLY A 34 27.90 22.64 -0.89
CA GLY A 34 27.27 23.47 -1.92
C GLY A 34 27.53 22.98 -3.34
N LEU A 35 27.91 21.71 -3.51
CA LEU A 35 28.17 21.10 -4.83
C LEU A 35 26.89 20.91 -5.66
N ILE A 36 25.73 20.97 -5.01
CA ILE A 36 24.41 20.79 -5.62
C ILE A 36 23.49 21.89 -5.08
N ASP A 37 23.09 22.83 -5.94
CA ASP A 37 22.08 23.83 -5.59
C ASP A 37 20.73 23.15 -5.29
N PRO A 38 20.15 23.31 -4.09
CA PRO A 38 18.89 22.65 -3.70
C PRO A 38 17.72 22.94 -4.65
N LEU A 39 17.69 24.13 -5.25
CA LEU A 39 16.65 24.55 -6.19
C LEU A 39 16.79 23.91 -7.58
N ASN A 40 18.01 23.60 -8.03
CA ASN A 40 18.22 22.85 -9.27
C ASN A 40 17.99 21.35 -9.07
N LEU A 41 18.21 20.85 -7.84
CA LEU A 41 17.91 19.47 -7.48
C LEU A 41 16.40 19.19 -7.49
N ILE A 42 15.57 20.10 -6.98
CA ILE A 42 14.11 19.90 -6.96
C ILE A 42 13.49 19.98 -8.37
N LEU A 43 14.03 20.84 -9.25
CA LEU A 43 13.57 20.99 -10.63
C LEU A 43 14.07 19.86 -11.55
N SER A 44 15.25 19.30 -11.29
CA SER A 44 15.76 18.12 -12.00
C SER A 44 15.19 16.80 -11.46
N TRP A 45 14.73 16.76 -10.20
CA TRP A 45 14.02 15.63 -9.61
C TRP A 45 12.75 15.30 -10.38
N ASP A 46 11.94 16.30 -10.75
CA ASP A 46 10.72 16.10 -11.52
C ASP A 46 11.01 15.41 -12.88
N LYS A 47 12.06 15.85 -13.58
CA LYS A 47 12.52 15.24 -14.84
C LYS A 47 13.23 13.89 -14.65
N PHE A 48 13.89 13.66 -13.52
CA PHE A 48 14.59 12.40 -13.23
C PHE A 48 13.59 11.26 -12.98
N PHE A 49 12.52 11.53 -12.21
CA PHE A 49 11.47 10.54 -11.95
C PHE A 49 10.55 10.31 -13.16
N TYR A 50 10.33 11.33 -13.99
CA TYR A 50 9.58 11.17 -15.25
C TYR A 50 10.28 10.24 -16.26
N ASN A 51 11.61 10.10 -16.19
CA ASN A 51 12.39 9.23 -17.09
C ASN A 51 12.62 7.81 -16.52
N PHE A 52 12.36 7.58 -15.23
CA PHE A 52 12.50 6.27 -14.57
C PHE A 52 11.16 5.51 -14.54
N GLU A 53 10.56 5.27 -15.72
CA GLU A 53 9.27 4.58 -15.89
C GLU A 53 9.22 3.21 -15.17
N ILE A 54 10.35 2.51 -15.06
CA ILE A 54 10.42 1.20 -14.38
C ILE A 54 10.19 1.33 -12.86
N SER A 55 10.74 2.38 -12.25
CA SER A 55 10.54 2.64 -10.81
C SER A 55 9.12 3.12 -10.52
N ALA A 56 8.54 3.91 -11.43
CA ALA A 56 7.15 4.33 -11.38
C ALA A 56 6.21 3.12 -11.50
N PHE A 57 6.51 2.16 -12.39
CA PHE A 57 5.76 0.91 -12.53
C PHE A 57 5.85 0.03 -11.27
N LEU A 58 7.04 -0.11 -10.67
CA LEU A 58 7.23 -0.83 -9.42
C LEU A 58 6.51 -0.16 -8.23
N LEU A 59 6.55 1.17 -8.14
CA LEU A 59 5.78 1.92 -7.14
C LEU A 59 4.28 1.80 -7.38
N ASN A 60 3.82 1.72 -8.64
CA ASN A 60 2.42 1.49 -8.98
C ASN A 60 1.94 0.09 -8.54
N ILE A 61 2.77 -0.95 -8.70
CA ILE A 61 2.50 -2.29 -8.14
C ILE A 61 2.43 -2.26 -6.62
N TYR A 62 3.33 -1.53 -5.96
CA TYR A 62 3.27 -1.38 -4.50
C TYR A 62 1.99 -0.65 -4.06
N LEU A 63 1.53 0.34 -4.83
CA LEU A 63 0.24 1.01 -4.65
C LEU A 63 -0.96 0.08 -4.89
N LEU A 64 -0.85 -0.93 -5.76
CA LEU A 64 -1.90 -1.95 -5.98
C LEU A 64 -2.02 -2.97 -4.82
N PHE A 65 -1.06 -3.03 -3.91
CA PHE A 65 -1.18 -3.87 -2.71
C PHE A 65 -2.38 -3.47 -1.84
N GLU A 66 -2.63 -2.16 -1.72
CA GLU A 66 -3.71 -1.60 -0.91
C GLU A 66 -5.12 -2.06 -1.38
N PRO A 67 -5.51 -1.92 -2.67
CA PRO A 67 -6.78 -2.45 -3.16
C PRO A 67 -6.85 -3.98 -3.14
N MET A 68 -5.72 -4.69 -3.31
CA MET A 68 -5.69 -6.15 -3.20
C MET A 68 -6.05 -6.61 -1.79
N VAL A 69 -5.44 -6.02 -0.76
CA VAL A 69 -5.75 -6.34 0.65
C VAL A 69 -7.21 -6.04 0.93
N LEU A 70 -7.71 -4.88 0.50
CA LEU A 70 -9.11 -4.50 0.72
C LEU A 70 -10.08 -5.45 0.00
N SER A 71 -9.74 -5.94 -1.20
CA SER A 71 -10.55 -6.94 -1.91
C SER A 71 -10.66 -8.26 -1.14
N VAL A 72 -9.56 -8.75 -0.56
CA VAL A 72 -9.54 -9.98 0.24
C VAL A 72 -10.32 -9.79 1.54
N VAL A 73 -10.11 -8.67 2.21
CA VAL A 73 -10.86 -8.29 3.42
C VAL A 73 -12.36 -8.20 3.11
N TYR A 74 -12.74 -7.60 1.98
CA TYR A 74 -14.12 -7.52 1.54
C TYR A 74 -14.75 -8.90 1.38
N VAL A 75 -14.08 -9.82 0.65
CA VAL A 75 -14.57 -11.18 0.44
C VAL A 75 -14.73 -11.91 1.78
N TRP A 76 -13.75 -11.81 2.68
CA TRP A 76 -13.83 -12.41 4.00
C TRP A 76 -15.01 -11.86 4.82
N CYS A 77 -15.21 -10.54 4.81
CA CYS A 77 -16.32 -9.88 5.49
C CYS A 77 -17.67 -10.34 4.95
N GLN A 78 -17.74 -10.56 3.64
CA GLN A 78 -18.94 -11.01 2.95
C GLN A 78 -19.23 -12.50 3.16
N LEU A 79 -18.22 -13.31 3.48
CA LEU A 79 -18.39 -14.69 3.91
C LEU A 79 -18.80 -14.80 5.39
N ASN A 80 -18.31 -13.89 6.23
CA ASN A 80 -18.52 -13.90 7.69
C ASN A 80 -19.49 -12.79 8.14
N LYS A 81 -20.66 -12.68 7.49
CA LYS A 81 -21.57 -11.53 7.64
C LYS A 81 -22.07 -11.29 9.07
N ASP A 82 -22.18 -12.35 9.87
CA ASP A 82 -22.69 -12.31 11.24
C ASP A 82 -21.59 -12.12 12.31
N VAL A 83 -20.33 -12.10 11.89
CA VAL A 83 -19.20 -11.86 12.80
C VAL A 83 -19.12 -10.36 13.12
N PHE A 84 -18.96 -10.05 14.41
CA PHE A 84 -18.73 -8.68 14.87
C PHE A 84 -17.24 -8.37 14.86
N VAL A 85 -16.82 -7.40 14.06
CA VAL A 85 -15.44 -6.91 14.03
C VAL A 85 -15.31 -5.75 15.02
N THR A 86 -14.28 -5.80 15.86
CA THR A 86 -13.94 -4.69 16.76
C THR A 86 -12.99 -3.75 16.02
N PHE A 87 -13.36 -2.48 15.92
CA PHE A 87 -12.57 -1.44 15.28
C PHE A 87 -12.00 -0.47 16.33
N TRP A 88 -11.23 0.51 15.84
CA TRP A 88 -10.65 1.54 16.66
C TRP A 88 -11.68 2.20 17.60
N PHE A 89 -11.22 2.55 18.79
CA PHE A 89 -12.03 3.09 19.89
C PHE A 89 -13.05 2.11 20.49
N GLY A 90 -12.87 0.80 20.29
CA GLY A 90 -13.74 -0.24 20.87
C GLY A 90 -15.13 -0.30 20.24
N THR A 91 -15.34 0.39 19.12
CA THR A 91 -16.56 0.31 18.34
C THR A 91 -16.68 -1.08 17.72
N ARG A 92 -17.89 -1.67 17.74
CA ARG A 92 -18.15 -3.01 17.20
C ARG A 92 -19.27 -2.93 16.18
N PHE A 93 -19.07 -3.53 15.02
CA PHE A 93 -20.07 -3.59 13.97
C PHE A 93 -19.96 -4.91 13.19
N ARG A 94 -20.99 -5.24 12.40
CA ARG A 94 -21.00 -6.46 11.58
C ARG A 94 -19.92 -6.40 10.50
N ALA A 95 -19.26 -7.51 10.23
CA ALA A 95 -18.13 -7.59 9.30
C ALA A 95 -18.44 -6.98 7.92
N VAL A 96 -19.68 -7.10 7.43
CA VAL A 96 -20.15 -6.52 6.15
C VAL A 96 -19.87 -5.02 6.02
N TYR A 97 -19.92 -4.27 7.13
CA TYR A 97 -19.69 -2.82 7.11
C TYR A 97 -18.20 -2.44 7.19
N PHE A 98 -17.32 -3.39 7.53
CA PHE A 98 -15.90 -3.12 7.78
C PHE A 98 -15.16 -2.47 6.60
N PRO A 99 -15.28 -2.96 5.35
CA PRO A 99 -14.59 -2.33 4.22
C PRO A 99 -15.06 -0.88 3.98
N TRP A 100 -16.34 -0.59 4.21
CA TRP A 100 -16.89 0.75 4.07
C TRP A 100 -16.43 1.69 5.19
N VAL A 101 -16.37 1.19 6.42
CA VAL A 101 -15.85 1.95 7.56
C VAL A 101 -14.38 2.29 7.34
N LEU A 102 -13.59 1.40 6.74
CA LEU A 102 -12.20 1.67 6.37
C LEU A 102 -12.07 2.79 5.34
N VAL A 103 -12.88 2.77 4.28
CA VAL A 103 -12.89 3.86 3.27
C VAL A 103 -13.21 5.20 3.92
N VAL A 104 -14.24 5.25 4.77
CA VAL A 104 -14.62 6.47 5.48
C VAL A 104 -13.51 6.93 6.43
N PHE A 105 -12.86 6.01 7.13
CA PHE A 105 -11.79 6.33 8.07
C PHE A 105 -10.53 6.84 7.35
N ASN A 106 -10.11 6.17 6.28
CA ASN A 106 -9.00 6.60 5.43
C ASN A 106 -9.29 7.99 4.84
N LEU A 107 -10.52 8.24 4.40
CA LEU A 107 -10.94 9.55 3.91
C LEU A 107 -10.79 10.64 4.99
N ILE A 108 -11.18 10.37 6.23
CA ILE A 108 -11.04 11.30 7.35
C ILE A 108 -9.56 11.57 7.65
N LEU A 109 -8.72 10.54 7.68
CA LEU A 109 -7.29 10.68 7.93
C LEU A 109 -6.56 11.48 6.84
N ARG A 110 -7.01 11.39 5.58
CA ARG A 110 -6.44 12.11 4.44
C ARG A 110 -6.83 13.59 4.36
N GLY A 111 -7.62 14.10 5.31
CA GLY A 111 -8.04 15.50 5.35
C GLY A 111 -9.47 15.78 4.87
N GLY A 112 -10.31 14.75 4.74
CA GLY A 112 -11.75 14.88 4.47
C GLY A 112 -12.14 14.74 2.99
N PHE A 113 -13.43 14.92 2.69
CA PHE A 113 -14.06 14.64 1.38
C PHE A 113 -13.50 15.45 0.19
N GLN A 114 -12.67 16.47 0.46
CA GLN A 114 -12.10 17.33 -0.57
C GLN A 114 -10.98 16.65 -1.40
N CYS A 115 -10.50 15.47 -0.99
CA CYS A 115 -9.52 14.67 -1.75
C CYS A 115 -10.13 13.59 -2.66
N ILE A 116 -11.46 13.41 -2.69
CA ILE A 116 -12.09 12.52 -3.69
C ILE A 116 -12.20 13.29 -5.01
N ASP A 117 -11.07 13.46 -5.68
CA ASP A 117 -11.07 13.73 -7.10
C ASP A 117 -10.85 12.40 -7.83
N PHE A 118 -11.93 11.84 -8.36
CA PHE A 118 -11.92 10.57 -9.11
C PHE A 118 -10.99 10.63 -10.35
N ALA A 119 -10.65 11.83 -10.82
CA ALA A 119 -9.75 12.03 -11.96
C ALA A 119 -8.28 12.25 -11.58
N THR A 120 -7.96 12.69 -10.35
CA THR A 120 -6.58 13.02 -9.95
C THR A 120 -6.06 12.33 -8.68
N ASP A 121 -6.92 11.80 -7.80
CA ASP A 121 -6.48 10.98 -6.66
C ASP A 121 -6.61 9.49 -6.96
N PHE A 122 -5.51 8.91 -7.43
CA PHE A 122 -5.41 7.47 -7.65
C PHE A 122 -5.66 6.69 -6.34
N SER A 123 -5.33 7.24 -5.17
CA SER A 123 -5.32 6.49 -3.92
C SER A 123 -6.72 6.22 -3.35
N ALA A 124 -7.61 7.23 -3.28
CA ALA A 124 -8.99 7.01 -2.86
C ALA A 124 -9.77 6.11 -3.85
N THR A 125 -9.45 6.23 -5.14
CA THR A 125 -10.08 5.44 -6.21
C THR A 125 -9.67 3.97 -6.16
N MET A 126 -8.45 3.67 -5.69
CA MET A 126 -7.99 2.29 -5.49
C MET A 126 -8.82 1.57 -4.41
N GLU A 127 -9.10 2.20 -3.27
CA GLU A 127 -9.89 1.56 -2.21
C GLU A 127 -11.29 1.14 -2.70
N LEU A 128 -11.97 2.03 -3.45
CA LEU A 128 -13.26 1.70 -4.08
C LEU A 128 -13.13 0.59 -5.13
N THR A 129 -12.06 0.60 -5.91
CA THR A 129 -11.76 -0.44 -6.91
C THR A 129 -11.54 -1.80 -6.24
N GLY A 130 -10.88 -1.85 -5.08
CA GLY A 130 -10.71 -3.07 -4.28
C GLY A 130 -12.05 -3.67 -3.81
N ILE A 131 -12.97 -2.82 -3.34
CA ILE A 131 -14.34 -3.24 -2.97
C ILE A 131 -15.10 -3.75 -4.19
N PHE A 132 -15.03 -3.04 -5.32
CA PHE A 132 -15.69 -3.44 -6.55
C PHE A 132 -15.21 -4.81 -7.04
N VAL A 133 -13.89 -5.01 -7.13
CA VAL A 133 -13.29 -6.30 -7.52
C VAL A 133 -13.69 -7.41 -6.56
N GLY A 134 -13.66 -7.16 -5.25
CA GLY A 134 -14.13 -8.11 -4.23
C GLY A 134 -15.60 -8.47 -4.37
N HIS A 135 -16.46 -7.50 -4.68
CA HIS A 135 -17.90 -7.72 -4.89
C HIS A 135 -18.17 -8.56 -6.15
N VAL A 136 -17.50 -8.24 -7.26
CA VAL A 136 -17.58 -9.01 -8.50
C VAL A 136 -17.14 -10.45 -8.26
N TYR A 137 -16.01 -10.66 -7.58
CA TYR A 137 -15.55 -12.01 -7.23
C TYR A 137 -16.57 -12.77 -6.36
N TYR A 138 -17.06 -12.14 -5.29
CA TYR A 138 -18.04 -12.76 -4.39
C TYR A 138 -19.33 -13.13 -5.14
N PHE A 139 -19.83 -12.24 -6.00
CA PHE A 139 -21.02 -12.48 -6.81
C PHE A 139 -20.87 -13.72 -7.70
N PHE A 140 -19.79 -13.79 -8.49
CA PHE A 140 -19.57 -14.91 -9.41
C PHE A 140 -19.19 -16.21 -8.71
N ALA A 141 -18.46 -16.15 -7.60
CA ALA A 141 -17.99 -17.35 -6.90
C ALA A 141 -19.01 -17.94 -5.93
N HIS A 142 -19.91 -17.13 -5.35
CA HIS A 142 -20.82 -17.55 -4.28
C HIS A 142 -22.30 -17.34 -4.62
N GLN A 143 -22.74 -16.13 -4.99
CA GLN A 143 -24.17 -15.86 -5.22
C GLN A 143 -24.70 -16.52 -6.50
N TYR A 144 -23.95 -16.41 -7.59
CA TYR A 144 -24.35 -16.97 -8.89
C TYR A 144 -24.61 -18.50 -8.87
N PRO A 145 -23.74 -19.36 -8.30
CA PRO A 145 -24.03 -20.79 -8.22
C PRO A 145 -25.18 -21.13 -7.27
N LEU A 146 -25.43 -20.32 -6.23
CA LEU A 146 -26.51 -20.53 -5.27
C LEU A 146 -27.90 -20.23 -5.86
N GLU A 147 -28.01 -19.20 -6.70
CA GLU A 147 -29.30 -18.73 -7.24
C GLU A 147 -29.68 -19.39 -8.58
N TYR A 148 -28.70 -19.73 -9.42
CA TYR A 148 -28.95 -20.21 -10.79
C TYR A 148 -28.57 -21.68 -11.03
N GLY A 149 -28.13 -22.41 -9.99
CA GLY A 149 -27.79 -23.84 -10.07
C GLY A 149 -26.66 -24.16 -11.06
N GLY A 150 -25.85 -23.16 -11.42
CA GLY A 150 -24.81 -23.26 -12.45
C GLY A 150 -23.46 -23.78 -11.95
N ALA A 151 -22.62 -24.22 -12.88
CA ALA A 151 -21.24 -24.62 -12.62
C ALA A 151 -20.43 -23.47 -12.01
N GLN A 152 -19.63 -23.77 -10.99
CA GLN A 152 -18.74 -22.82 -10.34
C GLN A 152 -17.61 -22.43 -11.32
N PHE A 153 -17.73 -21.26 -11.98
CA PHE A 153 -16.74 -20.82 -12.98
C PHE A 153 -15.36 -20.51 -12.38
N LEU A 154 -15.32 -20.11 -11.09
CA LEU A 154 -14.11 -19.81 -10.35
C LEU A 154 -13.98 -20.82 -9.20
N LYS A 155 -13.16 -21.85 -9.40
CA LYS A 155 -12.88 -22.88 -8.41
C LYS A 155 -11.57 -22.55 -7.70
N THR A 156 -11.59 -22.43 -6.37
CA THR A 156 -10.35 -22.40 -5.58
C THR A 156 -9.68 -23.77 -5.73
N PRO A 157 -8.41 -23.82 -6.16
CA PRO A 157 -7.70 -25.09 -6.22
C PRO A 157 -7.50 -25.62 -4.79
N GLY A 158 -7.63 -26.94 -4.62
CA GLY A 158 -7.58 -27.61 -3.32
C GLY A 158 -6.20 -27.70 -2.68
N PHE A 159 -5.26 -26.81 -3.04
CA PHE A 159 -3.95 -26.78 -2.40
C PHE A 159 -4.07 -26.01 -1.08
N LEU A 160 -4.14 -26.77 0.01
CA LEU A 160 -3.50 -26.43 1.28
C LEU A 160 -2.18 -27.19 1.34
#